data_AF-A0A2W0A958-F1
#
_entry.id   AF-A0A2W0A958-F1
#
_cell.length_a   1.000
_cell.length_b   1.000
_cell.length_c   1.000
_cell.angle_alpha   90.00
_cell.angle_beta   90.00
_cell.angle_gamma   90.00
#
_symmetry.space_group_name_H-M   'P 1'
#
loop_
_entity.id
_entity.type
_entity.pdbx_description
1 polymer ?
#
loop_
_entity_poly.entity_id
_entity_poly.type
_entity_poly.pdbx_seq_one_letter_code
_entity_poly.pdbx_strand_id
1 'polypeptide(L)'
;MSKARSCPYCQQSFLPSVYRPQQEVCGQPECQRQRRADYHRKKLAIDPVYRQVVRESQKQWWDEHGDYLKQHRRQNPQLMENNRQQQRHRDQKRRLGRLVRNNLALDLKHSASEVWLLGRKVHDLDRNNLASAQVLILPSVDLQRAKPGPS
;
A
#
# COMPACT_ATOMS: atom_id res chain seq x y z
N MET A 1 36.45 -0.27 -21.91
CA MET A 1 35.91 0.48 -20.76
C MET A 1 34.43 0.20 -20.62
N SER A 2 33.95 -0.12 -19.42
CA SER A 2 32.52 -0.37 -19.16
C SER A 2 31.74 0.94 -19.33
N LYS A 3 30.73 0.96 -20.21
CA LYS A 3 29.82 2.11 -20.35
C LYS A 3 28.82 2.13 -19.20
N ALA A 4 28.51 3.31 -18.68
CA ALA A 4 27.45 3.48 -17.67
C ALA A 4 26.09 3.05 -18.24
N ARG A 5 25.29 2.39 -17.41
CA ARG A 5 23.94 1.92 -17.72
C ARG A 5 22.96 2.41 -16.68
N SER A 6 21.68 2.54 -17.03
CA SER A 6 20.62 2.84 -16.06
C SER A 6 19.98 1.54 -15.56
N CYS A 7 19.76 1.44 -14.25
CA CYS A 7 19.09 0.31 -13.64
C CYS A 7 17.57 0.37 -13.89
N PRO A 8 16.92 -0.70 -14.38
CA PRO A 8 15.47 -0.69 -14.64
C PRO A 8 14.62 -0.57 -13.38
N TYR A 9 15.18 -0.81 -12.19
CA TYR A 9 14.45 -0.80 -10.92
C TYR A 9 14.53 0.53 -10.18
N CYS A 10 15.75 0.99 -9.89
CA CYS A 10 15.96 2.26 -9.19
C CYS A 10 16.24 3.45 -10.12
N GLN A 11 16.37 3.21 -11.43
CA GLN A 11 16.64 4.23 -12.46
C GLN A 11 17.98 5.00 -12.28
N GLN A 12 18.81 4.57 -11.33
CA GLN A 12 20.14 5.15 -11.11
C GLN A 12 21.13 4.61 -12.13
N SER A 13 22.05 5.49 -12.56
CA SER A 13 23.19 5.11 -13.39
C SER A 13 24.19 4.28 -12.58
N PHE A 14 24.71 3.20 -13.17
CA PHE A 14 25.74 2.36 -12.58
C PHE A 14 26.75 1.92 -13.63
N LEU A 15 27.97 1.58 -13.18
CA LEU A 15 28.99 0.95 -14.02
C LEU A 15 28.88 -0.57 -13.88
N PRO A 16 28.69 -1.32 -14.99
CA PRO A 16 28.73 -2.78 -14.97
C PRO A 16 30.05 -3.30 -14.42
N SER A 17 30.00 -4.39 -13.65
CA SER A 17 31.18 -5.10 -13.18
C SER A 17 32.05 -5.55 -14.37
N VAL A 18 33.37 -5.44 -14.22
CA VAL A 18 34.35 -5.89 -15.24
C VAL A 18 34.16 -7.37 -15.57
N TYR A 19 33.86 -8.20 -14.57
CA TYR A 19 33.61 -9.63 -14.73
C TYR A 19 32.24 -9.96 -15.33
N ARG A 20 31.31 -8.99 -15.34
CA ARG A 20 29.96 -9.16 -15.91
C ARG A 20 29.57 -7.94 -16.74
N PRO A 21 30.18 -7.77 -17.93
CA PRO A 21 29.89 -6.61 -18.80
C PRO A 21 28.43 -6.53 -19.23
N GLN A 22 27.71 -7.65 -19.20
CA GLN A 22 26.29 -7.76 -19.55
C GLN A 22 25.35 -7.36 -18.41
N GLN A 23 25.86 -6.92 -17.25
CA GLN A 23 25.01 -6.55 -16.10
C GLN A 23 24.00 -5.45 -16.47
N GLU A 24 22.71 -5.74 -16.33
CA GLU A 24 21.60 -4.82 -16.63
C GLU A 24 21.04 -4.14 -15.38
N VAL A 25 21.30 -4.71 -14.21
CA VAL A 25 20.75 -4.26 -12.93
C VAL A 25 21.87 -3.87 -11.99
N CYS A 26 21.76 -2.72 -11.33
CA CYS A 26 22.78 -2.23 -10.41
C CYS A 26 23.03 -3.20 -9.23
N GLY A 27 24.15 -3.06 -8.54
CA GLY A 27 24.54 -3.93 -7.43
C GLY A 27 23.68 -3.81 -6.16
N GLN A 28 22.75 -2.86 -6.10
CA GLN A 28 21.95 -2.61 -4.90
C GLN A 28 21.12 -3.84 -4.50
N PRO A 29 21.08 -4.20 -3.20
CA PRO A 29 20.46 -5.45 -2.75
C PRO A 29 18.96 -5.51 -3.06
N GLU A 30 18.27 -4.37 -3.01
CA GLU A 30 16.85 -4.26 -3.35
C GLU A 30 16.59 -4.54 -4.85
N CYS A 31 17.36 -3.91 -5.72
CA CYS A 31 17.27 -4.11 -7.17
C CYS A 31 17.61 -5.55 -7.56
N GLN A 32 18.62 -6.14 -6.91
CA GLN A 32 19.02 -7.54 -7.12
C GLN A 32 17.93 -8.52 -6.63
N ARG A 33 17.27 -8.20 -5.50
CA ARG A 33 16.14 -8.97 -4.98
C ARG A 33 14.96 -8.92 -5.96
N GLN A 34 14.65 -7.74 -6.48
CA GLN A 34 13.59 -7.56 -7.47
C GLN A 34 13.89 -8.30 -8.77
N ARG A 35 15.12 -8.22 -9.28
CA ARG A 35 15.56 -9.01 -10.44
C ARG A 35 15.33 -10.51 -10.27
N ARG A 36 15.77 -11.07 -9.14
CA ARG A 36 15.59 -12.51 -8.86
C ARG A 36 14.11 -12.88 -8.77
N ALA A 37 13.29 -12.02 -8.15
CA ALA A 37 11.86 -12.24 -8.05
C ALA A 37 11.19 -12.22 -9.44
N ASP A 38 11.52 -11.27 -10.30
CA ASP A 38 10.97 -11.17 -11.64
C ASP A 38 11.41 -12.34 -12.53
N TYR A 39 12.69 -12.72 -12.46
CA TYR A 39 13.19 -13.92 -13.15
C TYR A 39 12.44 -15.17 -12.71
N HIS A 40 12.27 -15.37 -11.39
CA HIS A 40 11.55 -16.50 -10.85
C HIS A 40 10.08 -16.52 -11.31
N ARG A 41 9.37 -15.37 -11.27
CA ARG A 41 8.00 -15.26 -11.78
C ARG A 41 7.92 -15.60 -13.27
N LYS A 42 8.83 -15.06 -14.08
CA LYS A 42 8.90 -15.35 -15.52
C LYS A 42 9.15 -16.82 -15.77
N LYS A 43 10.12 -17.44 -15.07
CA LYS A 43 10.41 -18.86 -15.19
C LYS A 43 9.23 -19.73 -14.81
N LEU A 44 8.57 -19.45 -13.68
CA LEU A 44 7.34 -20.13 -13.33
C LEU A 44 6.25 -19.99 -14.39
N ALA A 45 6.15 -18.85 -15.08
CA ALA A 45 5.13 -18.61 -16.10
C ALA A 45 5.39 -19.42 -17.39
N ILE A 46 6.63 -19.42 -17.89
CA ILE A 46 6.99 -19.97 -19.20
C ILE A 46 7.40 -21.45 -19.18
N ASP A 47 7.90 -21.94 -18.05
CA ASP A 47 8.53 -23.26 -17.93
C ASP A 47 7.67 -24.17 -17.03
N PRO A 48 6.83 -25.05 -17.60
CA PRO A 48 5.95 -25.91 -16.84
C PRO A 48 6.71 -26.97 -16.04
N VAL A 49 7.87 -27.44 -16.54
CA VAL A 49 8.71 -28.42 -15.83
C VAL A 49 9.32 -27.76 -14.60
N TYR A 50 9.89 -26.57 -14.75
CA TYR A 50 10.41 -25.81 -13.61
C TYR A 50 9.32 -25.51 -12.57
N ARG A 51 8.11 -25.15 -13.02
CA ARG A 51 6.96 -24.94 -12.12
C ARG A 51 6.63 -26.19 -11.31
N GLN A 52 6.67 -27.37 -11.93
CA GLN A 52 6.39 -28.63 -11.25
C GLN A 52 7.45 -28.93 -10.19
N VAL A 53 8.73 -28.80 -10.53
CA VAL A 53 9.85 -29.01 -9.60
C VAL A 53 9.74 -28.08 -8.39
N VAL A 54 9.41 -26.80 -8.60
CA VAL A 54 9.22 -25.84 -7.50
C VAL A 54 8.09 -26.26 -6.56
N ARG A 55 6.97 -26.77 -7.12
CA ARG A 55 5.84 -27.25 -6.32
C ARG A 55 6.19 -28.50 -5.52
N GLU A 56 6.85 -29.46 -6.14
CA GLU A 56 7.26 -30.71 -5.49
C GLU A 56 8.26 -30.44 -4.37
N SER A 57 9.26 -29.60 -4.62
CA SER A 57 10.21 -29.18 -3.59
C SER A 57 9.52 -28.46 -2.41
N GLN A 58 8.55 -27.58 -2.70
CA GLN A 58 7.78 -26.93 -1.64
C GLN A 58 6.96 -27.94 -0.84
N LYS A 59 6.31 -28.90 -1.51
CA LYS A 59 5.54 -29.96 -0.87
C LYS A 59 6.42 -30.81 0.04
N GLN A 60 7.53 -31.32 -0.50
CA GLN A 60 8.50 -32.12 0.24
C GLN A 60 8.98 -31.38 1.49
N TRP A 61 9.31 -30.09 1.36
CA TRP A 61 9.74 -29.30 2.50
C TRP A 61 8.66 -29.21 3.59
N TRP A 62 7.39 -29.02 3.22
CA TRP A 62 6.29 -29.00 4.20
C TRP A 62 6.02 -30.37 4.82
N ASP A 63 6.13 -31.45 4.04
CA ASP A 63 5.98 -32.82 4.53
C ASP A 63 7.08 -33.14 5.56
N GLU A 64 8.32 -32.70 5.32
CA GLU A 64 9.46 -32.85 6.23
C GLU A 64 9.38 -31.90 7.45
N HIS A 65 8.79 -30.70 7.29
CA HIS A 65 8.82 -29.62 8.28
C HIS A 65 7.42 -29.16 8.71
N GLY A 66 6.51 -30.09 9.00
CA GLY A 66 5.13 -29.77 9.38
C GLY A 66 5.00 -28.83 10.58
N ASP A 67 5.90 -28.95 11.56
CA ASP A 67 5.90 -28.10 12.76
C ASP A 67 6.58 -26.73 12.59
N TYR A 68 7.22 -26.47 11.44
CA TYR A 68 7.99 -25.26 11.20
C TYR A 68 7.18 -24.00 11.48
N LEU A 69 5.93 -23.94 11.00
CA LEU A 69 5.11 -22.74 11.16
C LEU A 69 4.80 -22.45 12.63
N LYS A 70 4.60 -23.49 13.44
CA LYS A 70 4.35 -23.38 14.88
C LYS A 70 5.60 -22.90 15.60
N GLN A 71 6.76 -23.47 15.27
CA GLN A 71 8.06 -23.07 15.84
C GLN A 71 8.43 -21.64 15.45
N HIS A 72 8.33 -21.30 14.17
CA HIS A 72 8.60 -19.96 13.64
C HIS A 72 7.73 -18.89 14.31
N ARG A 73 6.43 -19.17 14.52
CA ARG A 73 5.52 -18.25 15.24
C ARG A 73 5.91 -18.07 16.71
N ARG A 74 6.33 -19.14 17.40
CA ARG A 74 6.81 -19.10 18.79
C ARG A 74 8.10 -18.29 18.92
N GLN A 75 9.02 -18.44 17.97
CA GLN A 75 10.30 -17.75 17.95
C GLN A 75 10.18 -16.26 17.57
N ASN A 76 9.14 -15.89 16.81
CA ASN A 76 8.96 -14.54 16.27
C ASN A 76 7.62 -13.88 16.66
N PRO A 77 7.29 -13.75 17.96
CA PRO A 77 5.99 -13.24 18.40
C PRO A 77 5.76 -11.77 17.98
N GLN A 78 6.81 -10.95 18.01
CA GLN A 78 6.73 -9.53 17.61
C GLN A 78 6.40 -9.36 16.12
N LEU A 79 7.05 -10.15 15.24
CA LEU A 79 6.73 -10.13 13.81
C LEU A 79 5.29 -10.57 13.55
N MET A 80 4.79 -11.54 14.33
CA MET A 80 3.41 -11.99 14.23
C MET A 80 2.40 -10.90 14.62
N GLU A 81 2.68 -10.16 15.69
CA GLU A 81 1.82 -9.06 16.12
C GLU A 81 1.83 -7.91 15.11
N ASN A 82 3.00 -7.52 14.60
CA ASN A 82 3.11 -6.50 13.55
C ASN A 82 2.31 -6.88 12.30
N ASN A 83 2.40 -8.16 11.88
CA ASN A 83 1.61 -8.67 10.77
C ASN A 83 0.10 -8.62 11.04
N ARG A 84 -0.34 -8.89 12.27
CA ARG A 84 -1.76 -8.75 12.66
C ARG A 84 -2.23 -7.30 12.58
N GLN A 85 -1.43 -6.34 13.06
CA GLN A 85 -1.77 -4.91 12.98
C GLN A 85 -1.87 -4.43 11.53
N GLN A 86 -0.90 -4.80 10.69
CA GLN A 86 -0.93 -4.48 9.26
C GLN A 86 -2.11 -5.15 8.55
N GLN A 87 -2.48 -6.37 8.95
CA GLN A 87 -3.66 -7.06 8.44
C GLN A 87 -4.94 -6.29 8.76
N ARG A 88 -5.12 -5.84 10.02
CA ARG A 88 -6.26 -5.01 10.43
C ARG A 88 -6.36 -3.75 9.58
N HIS A 89 -5.25 -3.06 9.35
CA HIS A 89 -5.22 -1.87 8.50
C HIS A 89 -5.59 -2.19 7.04
N ARG A 90 -5.11 -3.30 6.48
CA ARG A 90 -5.50 -3.75 5.13
C ARG A 90 -6.98 -4.13 5.06
N ASP A 91 -7.52 -4.80 6.07
CA ASP A 91 -8.93 -5.16 6.16
C ASP A 91 -9.82 -3.93 6.32
N GLN A 92 -9.40 -2.94 7.11
CA GLN A 92 -10.07 -1.65 7.21
C GLN A 92 -10.09 -0.93 5.85
N LYS A 93 -8.96 -0.86 5.14
CA LYS A 93 -8.90 -0.29 3.79
C LYS A 93 -9.82 -1.02 2.81
N ARG A 94 -9.84 -2.37 2.85
CA ARG A 94 -10.76 -3.18 2.04
C ARG A 94 -12.22 -2.90 2.38
N ARG A 95 -12.56 -2.79 3.68
CA ARG A 95 -13.91 -2.48 4.15
C ARG A 95 -14.34 -1.10 3.66
N LEU A 96 -13.50 -0.08 3.79
CA LEU A 96 -13.74 1.26 3.27
C LEU A 96 -13.96 1.25 1.75
N GLY A 97 -13.10 0.56 0.98
CA GLY A 97 -13.28 0.41 -0.47
C GLY A 97 -14.56 -0.33 -0.89
N ARG A 98 -15.09 -1.22 -0.03
CA ARG A 98 -16.39 -1.88 -0.22
C ARG A 98 -17.58 -0.99 0.18
N LEU A 99 -17.44 -0.18 1.23
CA LEU A 99 -18.47 0.76 1.68
C LEU A 99 -18.72 1.88 0.65
N VAL A 100 -17.67 2.37 -0.01
CA VAL A 100 -17.76 3.32 -1.15
C VAL A 100 -18.60 2.75 -2.32
N ARG A 101 -18.83 1.44 -2.37
CA ARG A 101 -19.61 0.77 -3.42
C ARG A 101 -21.05 0.42 -3.02
N ASN A 102 -21.52 0.82 -1.84
CA ASN A 102 -22.86 0.49 -1.34
C ASN A 102 -23.73 1.76 -1.18
N ASN A 103 -24.63 2.01 -2.13
CA ASN A 103 -25.42 3.25 -2.27
C ASN A 103 -26.77 3.27 -1.52
N LEU A 104 -27.06 2.34 -0.60
CA LEU A 104 -28.43 2.12 -0.11
C LEU A 104 -28.79 2.68 1.27
N ALA A 105 -27.99 3.56 1.87
CA ALA A 105 -28.33 4.07 3.19
C ALA A 105 -28.00 5.56 3.34
N LEU A 106 -29.00 6.43 3.13
CA LEU A 106 -29.59 7.25 4.21
C LEU A 106 -30.50 8.35 3.63
N ASP A 107 -31.77 8.28 4.01
CA ASP A 107 -32.73 9.38 3.99
C ASP A 107 -32.53 10.15 5.31
N LEU A 108 -31.92 11.34 5.27
CA LEU A 108 -31.76 12.22 6.44
C LEU A 108 -32.05 13.67 6.03
N LYS A 109 -33.20 14.17 6.50
CA LYS A 109 -33.75 15.50 6.25
C LYS A 109 -33.04 16.57 7.10
N HIS A 110 -32.51 17.58 6.38
CA HIS A 110 -32.37 19.02 6.68
C HIS A 110 -32.12 19.51 8.13
N SER A 111 -30.97 20.16 8.37
CA SER A 111 -30.79 21.17 9.43
C SER A 111 -30.25 22.49 8.85
N ALA A 112 -30.66 23.61 9.42
CA ALA A 112 -30.53 24.98 8.87
C ALA A 112 -29.14 25.63 9.09
N SER A 113 -28.07 24.83 9.12
CA SER A 113 -26.70 25.35 9.28
C SER A 113 -25.86 24.88 8.11
N GLU A 114 -25.28 25.82 7.35
CA GLU A 114 -24.42 25.48 6.21
C GLU A 114 -23.19 24.71 6.68
N VAL A 115 -23.13 23.43 6.30
CA VAL A 115 -21.99 22.54 6.59
C VAL A 115 -20.98 22.66 5.46
N TRP A 116 -19.81 23.24 5.73
CA TRP A 116 -18.72 23.36 4.77
C TRP A 116 -17.68 22.24 5.01
N LEU A 117 -17.45 21.39 4.01
CA LEU A 117 -16.44 20.32 4.06
C LEU A 117 -15.13 20.83 3.42
N LEU A 118 -14.03 20.82 4.17
CA LEU A 118 -12.71 21.29 3.70
C LEU A 118 -11.67 20.15 3.69
N GLY A 119 -10.99 19.95 2.56
CA GLY A 119 -9.93 18.94 2.42
C GLY A 119 -9.47 18.72 0.97
N ARG A 120 -8.25 18.20 0.77
CA ARG A 120 -7.66 17.94 -0.57
C ARG A 120 -8.39 16.89 -1.42
N LYS A 121 -9.44 16.26 -0.89
CA LYS A 121 -10.27 15.24 -1.56
C LYS A 121 -11.77 15.57 -1.57
N VAL A 122 -12.12 16.86 -1.42
CA VAL A 122 -13.52 17.30 -1.39
C VAL A 122 -14.26 17.02 -2.71
N HIS A 123 -13.54 16.90 -3.82
CA HIS A 123 -14.10 16.59 -5.14
C HIS A 123 -14.65 15.16 -5.27
N ASP A 124 -14.27 14.24 -4.37
CA ASP A 124 -14.67 12.82 -4.40
C ASP A 124 -15.78 12.48 -3.37
N LEU A 125 -16.46 13.49 -2.82
CA LEU A 125 -17.45 13.35 -1.74
C LEU A 125 -18.90 13.16 -2.21
N ASP A 126 -19.13 12.71 -3.45
CA ASP A 126 -20.47 12.50 -4.04
C ASP A 126 -21.40 11.65 -3.12
N ARG A 127 -20.88 10.70 -2.33
CA ARG A 127 -21.73 9.73 -1.59
C ARG A 127 -21.16 9.31 -0.24
N ASN A 128 -21.23 10.19 0.75
CA ASN A 128 -20.76 9.87 2.10
C ASN A 128 -21.79 10.22 3.17
N ASN A 129 -22.60 9.25 3.54
CA ASN A 129 -23.65 9.37 4.55
C ASN A 129 -23.36 8.54 5.82
N LEU A 130 -22.24 7.80 5.88
CA LEU A 130 -21.81 7.06 7.09
C LEU A 130 -20.32 7.25 7.41
N ALA A 131 -19.78 8.44 7.20
CA ALA A 131 -18.57 8.82 7.91
C ALA A 131 -18.94 9.34 9.29
N SER A 132 -18.31 8.80 10.33
CA SER A 132 -18.07 9.54 11.56
C SER A 132 -17.29 10.80 11.20
N ALA A 133 -18.02 11.86 10.88
CA ALA A 133 -17.47 13.18 10.64
C ALA A 133 -17.12 13.80 12.01
N GLN A 134 -15.87 14.26 12.17
CA GLN A 134 -15.58 15.23 13.22
C GLN A 134 -16.16 16.56 12.75
N VAL A 135 -17.29 16.95 13.33
CA VAL A 135 -17.90 18.26 13.10
C VAL A 135 -17.12 19.27 13.94
N LEU A 136 -16.38 20.14 13.27
CA LEU A 136 -15.79 21.34 13.89
C LEU A 136 -16.81 22.46 13.79
N ILE A 137 -17.44 22.80 14.92
CA ILE A 137 -18.31 23.98 15.02
C ILE A 137 -17.41 25.17 15.29
N LEU A 138 -17.19 26.00 14.27
CA LEU A 138 -16.53 27.29 14.43
C LEU A 138 -17.60 28.34 14.72
N PRO A 139 -17.47 29.14 15.79
CA PRO A 139 -18.36 30.28 15.96
C PRO A 139 -18.16 31.22 14.77
N SER A 140 -19.26 31.69 14.19
CA SER A 140 -19.22 32.78 13.21
C SER A 140 -18.59 33.97 13.91
N VAL A 141 -17.37 34.31 13.51
CA VAL A 141 -16.81 35.61 13.85
C VAL A 141 -17.61 36.59 13.02
N ASP A 142 -18.59 37.24 13.64
CA ASP A 142 -19.20 38.42 13.06
C ASP A 142 -18.05 39.37 12.75
N LEU A 143 -17.69 39.45 11.47
CA LEU A 143 -16.95 40.58 10.93
C LEU A 143 -17.88 41.76 11.09
N GLN A 144 -17.89 42.34 12.29
CA GLN A 144 -18.42 43.66 12.53
C GLN A 144 -17.70 44.56 11.53
N ARG A 145 -18.39 44.89 10.43
CA ARG A 145 -18.01 45.98 9.55
C ARG A 145 -17.74 47.17 10.45
N ALA A 146 -16.46 47.53 10.56
CA ALA A 146 -16.06 48.75 11.22
C ALA A 146 -16.83 49.90 10.54
N LYS A 147 -17.81 50.47 11.24
CA LYS A 147 -18.43 51.71 10.81
C LYS A 147 -17.36 52.80 10.93
N PRO A 148 -17.10 53.61 9.90
CA PRO A 148 -16.23 54.77 10.05
C PRO A 148 -16.88 55.74 11.05
N GLY A 149 -16.10 56.15 12.06
CA GLY A 149 -16.57 57.02 13.15
C GLY A 149 -16.90 58.44 12.66
N PRO A 150 -17.80 59.16 13.36
CA PRO A 150 -18.10 60.55 13.04
C PRO A 150 -16.99 61.49 13.54
N SER A 151 -16.68 62.51 12.74
CA SER A 151 -15.94 63.72 13.16
C SER A 151 -16.80 64.62 14.03
#